data_AF-A0A9W4T425-F1
#
_entry.id   AF-A0A9W4T425-F1
#
_cell.length_a   1.000
_cell.length_b   1.000
_cell.length_c   1.000
_cell.angle_alpha   90.00
_cell.angle_beta   90.00
_cell.angle_gamma   90.00
#
_symmetry.space_group_name_H-M   'P 1'
#
loop_
_entity.id
_entity.type
_entity.pdbx_description
1 polymer ?
#
loop_
_entity_poly.entity_id
_entity_poly.type
_entity_poly.pdbx_seq_one_letter_code
_entity_poly.pdbx_strand_id
1 'polypeptide(L)'
;MALIHSNFNFTDKPWWRPDYDDRNTQYFISNTERLQRAISLSVGNEEELFWQGYMDLHRERYLIECISAEGDIDLDVIRQLLNKSWFKIFLSYIREIMFPRILFDPFSRLASFICRKMFGNYIHRIIFGPSRSSRLAKKVQNLRDTINGIFPYIFFPDLPVNRFTPMFAKQLHQQVGNGLIDNVGQYRTQYVMASQDNFVYLAPNLIENKMEVLFRHCREEFAKEDLELEEAVKFGACFLAHFLFIHPFMNGNGRVARLLLSYLLSRFTVVPLSLYSGTKTRDVYLQCLREAQWFREPPFRPSALASFILENIYKTSINICAVMDIDIQND
;
A
#
# COMPACT_ATOMS: atom_id res chain seq x y z
N MET A 1 -24.99 9.31 13.10
CA MET A 1 -24.98 8.50 11.87
C MET A 1 -23.63 7.82 11.73
N ALA A 2 -23.60 6.54 11.35
CA ALA A 2 -22.37 5.80 11.11
C ALA A 2 -21.61 6.41 9.92
N LEU A 3 -20.29 6.57 10.05
CA LEU A 3 -19.44 7.07 8.94
C LEU A 3 -19.25 6.01 7.85
N ILE A 4 -19.20 4.73 8.23
CA ILE A 4 -18.99 3.60 7.31
C ILE A 4 -20.24 2.70 7.34
N HIS A 5 -20.56 2.07 6.22
CA HIS A 5 -21.65 1.10 6.11
C HIS A 5 -21.38 0.14 4.94
N SER A 6 -21.92 -1.09 5.00
CA SER A 6 -21.86 -2.07 3.91
C SER A 6 -23.09 -2.03 2.98
N ASN A 7 -24.08 -1.17 3.25
CA ASN A 7 -25.32 -1.05 2.47
C ASN A 7 -25.13 -0.29 1.14
N PHE A 8 -24.36 -0.85 0.23
CA PHE A 8 -24.24 -0.47 -1.18
C PHE A 8 -23.76 -1.66 -2.00
N ASN A 9 -24.01 -1.61 -3.31
CA ASN A 9 -23.61 -2.67 -4.23
C ASN A 9 -22.24 -2.36 -4.85
N PHE A 10 -21.51 -3.42 -5.19
CA PHE A 10 -20.37 -3.31 -6.08
C PHE A 10 -20.78 -2.79 -7.45
N THR A 11 -19.83 -2.26 -8.21
CA THR A 11 -20.05 -1.90 -9.62
C THR A 11 -20.13 -3.16 -10.47
N ASP A 12 -21.28 -3.39 -11.11
CA ASP A 12 -21.54 -4.60 -11.91
C ASP A 12 -20.66 -4.69 -13.17
N LYS A 13 -20.46 -3.58 -13.89
CA LYS A 13 -19.57 -3.49 -15.06
C LYS A 13 -18.54 -2.37 -14.86
N PRO A 14 -17.40 -2.66 -14.19
CA PRO A 14 -16.40 -1.64 -13.94
C PRO A 14 -15.76 -1.13 -15.24
N TRP A 15 -15.70 0.20 -15.41
CA TRP A 15 -15.22 0.85 -16.63
C TRP A 15 -13.73 0.63 -16.93
N TRP A 16 -12.95 0.06 -16.00
CA TRP A 16 -11.57 -0.34 -16.25
C TRP A 16 -11.43 -1.75 -16.83
N ARG A 17 -12.53 -2.51 -16.90
CA ARG A 17 -12.54 -3.84 -17.51
C ARG A 17 -12.89 -3.76 -18.99
N PRO A 18 -12.34 -4.66 -19.82
CA PRO A 18 -12.76 -4.78 -21.20
C PRO A 18 -14.24 -5.14 -21.31
N ASP A 19 -14.89 -4.72 -22.41
CA ASP A 19 -16.32 -4.93 -22.60
C ASP A 19 -16.77 -6.40 -22.65
N TYR A 20 -15.84 -7.31 -22.96
CA TYR A 20 -16.04 -8.75 -23.04
C TYR A 20 -15.87 -9.49 -21.69
N ASP A 21 -15.52 -8.77 -20.62
CA ASP A 21 -15.36 -9.36 -19.29
C ASP A 21 -16.70 -9.37 -18.54
N ASP A 22 -17.41 -10.50 -18.64
CA ASP A 22 -18.74 -10.69 -18.05
C ASP A 22 -18.71 -11.19 -16.59
N ARG A 23 -17.53 -11.23 -15.95
CA ARG A 23 -17.41 -11.70 -14.56
C ARG A 23 -18.11 -10.74 -13.60
N ASN A 24 -19.09 -11.23 -12.86
CA ASN A 24 -19.82 -10.46 -11.86
C ASN A 24 -19.16 -10.52 -10.47
N THR A 25 -19.67 -9.74 -9.52
CA THR A 25 -19.19 -9.72 -8.13
C THR A 25 -19.14 -11.10 -7.48
N GLN A 26 -20.19 -11.91 -7.67
CA GLN A 26 -20.27 -13.26 -7.09
C GLN A 26 -19.12 -14.15 -7.57
N TYR A 27 -18.74 -14.05 -8.85
CA TYR A 27 -17.59 -14.74 -9.39
C TYR A 27 -16.31 -14.39 -8.61
N PHE A 28 -16.06 -13.10 -8.33
CA PHE A 28 -14.86 -12.69 -7.62
C PHE A 28 -14.86 -13.14 -6.16
N ILE A 29 -15.99 -13.05 -5.47
CA ILE A 29 -16.10 -13.50 -4.07
C ILE A 29 -15.82 -15.00 -4.00
N SER A 30 -16.62 -15.82 -4.68
CA SER A 30 -16.52 -17.28 -4.58
C SER A 30 -15.19 -17.82 -5.09
N ASN A 31 -14.61 -17.25 -6.16
CA ASN A 31 -13.29 -17.68 -6.61
C ASN A 31 -12.18 -17.19 -5.69
N THR A 32 -12.31 -16.03 -5.05
CA THR A 32 -11.30 -15.59 -4.06
C THR A 32 -11.26 -16.55 -2.89
N GLU A 33 -12.41 -16.90 -2.33
CA GLU A 33 -12.53 -17.86 -1.23
C GLU A 33 -11.97 -19.23 -1.61
N ARG A 34 -12.32 -19.73 -2.79
CA ARG A 34 -11.80 -21.01 -3.32
C ARG A 34 -10.27 -21.00 -3.47
N LEU A 35 -9.71 -19.95 -4.07
CA LEU A 35 -8.26 -19.82 -4.24
C LEU A 35 -7.55 -19.70 -2.88
N GLN A 36 -8.09 -18.90 -1.96
CA GLN A 36 -7.53 -18.74 -0.62
C GLN A 36 -7.57 -20.06 0.16
N ARG A 37 -8.64 -20.85 0.01
CA ARG A 37 -8.72 -22.20 0.60
C ARG A 37 -7.64 -23.12 0.04
N ALA A 38 -7.47 -23.17 -1.29
CA ALA A 38 -6.43 -23.97 -1.92
C ALA A 38 -5.03 -23.56 -1.42
N ILE A 39 -4.74 -22.25 -1.34
CA ILE A 39 -3.47 -21.75 -0.80
C ILE A 39 -3.27 -22.19 0.65
N SER A 40 -4.28 -22.06 1.50
CA SER A 40 -4.21 -22.48 2.90
C SER A 40 -3.86 -23.96 3.06
N LEU A 41 -4.41 -24.83 2.19
CA LEU A 41 -4.12 -26.26 2.18
C LEU A 41 -2.70 -26.58 1.68
N SER A 42 -2.13 -25.75 0.80
CA SER A 42 -0.78 -25.94 0.24
C SER A 42 0.35 -25.44 1.14
N VAL A 43 0.12 -24.40 1.97
CA VAL A 43 1.15 -23.77 2.81
C VAL A 43 1.83 -24.76 3.79
N GLY A 44 1.14 -25.83 4.20
CA GLY A 44 1.70 -26.88 5.07
C GLY A 44 2.60 -27.91 4.35
N ASN A 45 2.60 -27.94 3.02
CA ASN A 45 3.22 -28.99 2.21
C ASN A 45 4.47 -28.52 1.42
N GLU A 46 4.75 -27.22 1.37
CA GLU A 46 5.83 -26.65 0.54
C GLU A 46 7.07 -26.20 1.32
N GLU A 47 8.23 -26.23 0.64
CA GLU A 47 9.53 -25.81 1.17
C GLU A 47 9.51 -24.32 1.57
N GLU A 48 9.86 -24.04 2.83
CA GLU A 48 9.80 -22.71 3.45
C GLU A 48 10.38 -21.58 2.58
N LEU A 49 11.44 -21.88 1.83
CA LEU A 49 12.15 -20.92 0.97
C LEU A 49 11.30 -20.39 -0.19
N PHE A 50 10.30 -21.14 -0.64
CA PHE A 50 9.58 -20.84 -1.86
C PHE A 50 8.49 -19.79 -1.66
N TRP A 51 7.64 -19.93 -0.62
CA TRP A 51 6.70 -18.87 -0.25
C TRP A 51 7.42 -17.63 0.28
N GLN A 52 8.62 -17.79 0.87
CA GLN A 52 9.48 -16.65 1.18
C GLN A 52 9.85 -15.87 -0.09
N GLY A 53 10.30 -16.55 -1.16
CA GLY A 53 10.55 -15.90 -2.45
C GLY A 53 9.36 -15.11 -3.00
N TYR A 54 8.14 -15.65 -2.88
CA TYR A 54 6.93 -14.92 -3.25
C TYR A 54 6.70 -13.67 -2.37
N MET A 55 6.86 -13.80 -1.05
CA MET A 55 6.68 -12.68 -0.13
C MET A 55 7.63 -11.51 -0.41
N ASP A 56 8.88 -11.79 -0.79
CA ASP A 56 9.81 -10.76 -1.23
C ASP A 56 9.33 -10.05 -2.50
N LEU A 57 8.93 -10.82 -3.52
CA LEU A 57 8.38 -10.27 -4.76
C LEU A 57 7.12 -9.43 -4.52
N HIS A 58 6.23 -9.92 -3.65
CA HIS A 58 4.99 -9.23 -3.30
C HIS A 58 5.26 -7.91 -2.56
N ARG A 59 6.16 -7.90 -1.57
CA ARG A 59 6.56 -6.67 -0.87
C ARG A 59 7.17 -5.65 -1.81
N GLU A 60 7.94 -6.08 -2.80
CA GLU A 60 8.47 -5.20 -3.85
C GLU A 60 7.33 -4.56 -4.66
N ARG A 61 6.37 -5.36 -5.13
CA ARG A 61 5.20 -4.87 -5.90
C ARG A 61 4.33 -3.93 -5.07
N TYR A 62 4.07 -4.26 -3.81
CA TYR A 62 3.30 -3.44 -2.90
C TYR A 62 3.97 -2.08 -2.66
N LEU A 63 5.29 -2.07 -2.45
CA LEU A 63 6.06 -0.85 -2.31
C LEU A 63 6.04 0.00 -3.58
N ILE A 64 6.21 -0.62 -4.75
CA ILE A 64 6.14 0.04 -6.05
C ILE A 64 4.79 0.75 -6.24
N GLU A 65 3.70 0.06 -5.98
CA GLU A 65 2.34 0.61 -6.07
C GLU A 65 2.15 1.82 -5.14
N CYS A 66 2.55 1.67 -3.88
CA CYS A 66 2.40 2.74 -2.91
C CYS A 66 3.19 4.01 -3.25
N ILE A 67 4.28 3.89 -4.02
CA ILE A 67 5.08 5.04 -4.49
C ILE A 67 4.54 5.62 -5.79
N SER A 68 4.21 4.80 -6.79
CA SER A 68 3.70 5.25 -8.09
C SER A 68 2.30 5.87 -8.01
N ALA A 69 1.51 5.49 -7.00
CA ALA A 69 0.24 6.14 -6.71
C ALA A 69 0.39 7.59 -6.20
N GLU A 70 1.58 8.07 -5.84
CA GLU A 70 1.81 9.48 -5.46
C GLU A 70 2.29 10.39 -6.59
N GLY A 71 2.87 9.85 -7.66
CA GLY A 71 3.30 10.63 -8.81
C GLY A 71 3.72 9.75 -9.97
N ASP A 72 3.90 10.37 -11.14
CA ASP A 72 4.40 9.69 -12.33
C ASP A 72 5.91 9.41 -12.15
N ILE A 73 6.20 8.26 -11.54
CA ILE A 73 7.55 7.78 -11.27
C ILE A 73 7.69 6.47 -12.03
N ASP A 74 8.69 6.42 -12.90
CA ASP A 74 9.03 5.23 -13.67
C ASP A 74 9.32 4.03 -12.75
N LEU A 75 8.66 2.91 -13.03
CA LEU A 75 8.73 1.66 -12.26
C LEU A 75 10.15 1.10 -12.23
N ASP A 76 10.90 1.24 -13.32
CA ASP A 76 12.27 0.74 -13.41
C ASP A 76 13.20 1.49 -12.44
N VAL A 77 12.89 2.75 -12.15
CA VAL A 77 13.61 3.55 -11.16
C VAL A 77 13.39 3.01 -9.76
N ILE A 78 12.16 2.64 -9.43
CA ILE A 78 11.83 2.09 -8.11
C ILE A 78 12.45 0.70 -7.95
N ARG A 79 12.38 -0.15 -8.98
CA ARG A 79 13.02 -1.48 -9.00
C ARG A 79 14.54 -1.40 -8.82
N GLN A 80 15.21 -0.48 -9.53
CA GLN A 80 16.65 -0.27 -9.36
C GLN A 80 17.00 0.24 -7.95
N LEU A 81 16.13 1.04 -7.31
CA LEU A 81 16.30 1.42 -5.90
C LEU A 81 16.09 0.25 -4.93
N LEU A 82 15.30 -0.75 -5.31
CA LEU A 82 14.96 -1.90 -4.48
C LEU A 82 15.95 -3.06 -4.58
N ASN A 83 16.47 -3.31 -5.78
CA ASN A 83 17.57 -4.24 -6.07
C ASN A 83 18.86 -3.94 -5.31
N LYS A 84 18.87 -2.92 -4.43
CA LYS A 84 19.93 -2.61 -3.48
C LYS A 84 20.20 -3.68 -2.41
N SER A 85 19.48 -4.81 -2.31
CA SER A 85 19.74 -5.80 -1.24
C SER A 85 21.21 -6.28 -1.22
N TRP A 86 21.84 -6.51 -2.39
CA TRP A 86 23.27 -6.82 -2.47
C TRP A 86 24.18 -5.57 -2.34
N PHE A 87 23.72 -4.41 -2.82
CA PHE A 87 24.52 -3.17 -2.80
C PHE A 87 24.57 -2.47 -1.43
N LYS A 88 23.55 -2.64 -0.58
CA LYS A 88 23.54 -2.19 0.82
C LYS A 88 24.52 -2.99 1.66
N ILE A 89 24.57 -4.31 1.45
CA ILE A 89 25.57 -5.20 2.07
C ILE A 89 26.97 -4.81 1.59
N PHE A 90 27.13 -4.56 0.29
CA PHE A 90 28.40 -4.07 -0.28
C PHE A 90 28.84 -2.71 0.28
N LEU A 91 27.92 -1.74 0.42
CA LEU A 91 28.21 -0.42 0.99
C LEU A 91 28.42 -0.46 2.51
N SER A 92 27.72 -1.31 3.26
CA SER A 92 27.96 -1.49 4.70
C SER A 92 29.32 -2.15 4.93
N TYR A 93 29.69 -3.15 4.11
CA TYR A 93 31.03 -3.73 4.08
C TYR A 93 32.11 -2.70 3.77
N ILE A 94 31.92 -1.87 2.73
CA ILE A 94 32.89 -0.80 2.40
C ILE A 94 32.99 0.24 3.53
N ARG A 95 31.88 0.61 4.16
CA ARG A 95 31.84 1.58 5.26
C ARG A 95 32.52 1.06 6.53
N GLU A 96 32.33 -0.22 6.86
CA GLU A 96 32.93 -0.88 8.02
C GLU A 96 34.42 -1.21 7.80
N ILE A 97 34.80 -1.64 6.59
CA ILE A 97 36.21 -1.94 6.26
C ILE A 97 37.04 -0.67 6.15
N MET A 98 36.49 0.40 5.57
CA MET A 98 37.35 1.51 5.18
C MET A 98 37.58 2.56 6.26
N PHE A 99 36.61 3.04 7.05
CA PHE A 99 36.90 4.11 8.04
C PHE A 99 35.91 4.25 9.20
N PRO A 100 36.36 4.14 10.47
CA PRO A 100 35.64 4.66 11.63
C PRO A 100 35.70 6.20 11.73
N ARG A 101 36.75 6.85 11.22
CA ARG A 101 36.97 8.31 11.33
C ARG A 101 37.93 8.78 10.22
N ILE A 102 37.51 9.73 9.37
CA ILE A 102 38.28 10.80 8.67
C ILE A 102 37.52 11.26 7.39
N LEU A 103 37.44 12.58 7.20
CA LEU A 103 36.94 13.28 5.99
C LEU A 103 37.97 13.18 4.85
N PHE A 104 37.68 12.53 3.72
CA PHE A 104 38.50 12.66 2.48
C PHE A 104 37.64 12.48 1.19
N ASP A 105 37.72 13.46 0.28
CA ASP A 105 36.99 13.59 -1.00
C ASP A 105 37.37 12.61 -2.17
N PRO A 106 38.57 12.02 -2.28
CA PRO A 106 38.93 11.17 -3.44
C PRO A 106 38.06 9.91 -3.62
N PHE A 107 37.57 9.36 -2.51
CA PHE A 107 36.72 8.16 -2.53
C PHE A 107 35.29 8.44 -2.97
N SER A 108 34.80 9.69 -2.82
CA SER A 108 33.50 10.12 -3.36
C SER A 108 33.49 9.96 -4.89
N ARG A 109 34.61 10.28 -5.53
CA ARG A 109 34.80 10.19 -6.99
C ARG A 109 34.94 8.75 -7.46
N LEU A 110 35.62 7.89 -6.70
CA LEU A 110 35.74 6.47 -7.03
C LEU A 110 34.41 5.74 -6.86
N ALA A 111 33.67 5.98 -5.78
CA ALA A 111 32.34 5.43 -5.57
C ALA A 111 31.34 5.94 -6.62
N SER A 112 31.43 7.23 -6.98
CA SER A 112 30.70 7.84 -8.09
C SER A 112 31.00 7.16 -9.43
N PHE A 113 32.28 6.91 -9.73
CA PHE A 113 32.71 6.25 -10.96
C PHE A 113 32.24 4.78 -11.03
N ILE A 114 32.44 4.01 -9.97
CA ILE A 114 31.97 2.61 -9.87
C ILE A 114 30.44 2.56 -10.03
N CYS A 115 29.73 3.47 -9.37
CA CYS A 115 28.28 3.57 -9.47
C CYS A 115 27.81 3.86 -10.91
N ARG A 116 28.46 4.79 -11.64
CA ARG A 116 28.13 5.04 -13.06
C ARG A 116 28.38 3.83 -13.93
N LYS A 117 29.51 3.14 -13.71
CA LYS A 117 29.94 2.03 -14.56
C LYS A 117 29.07 0.78 -14.37
N MET A 118 28.63 0.52 -13.14
CA MET A 118 27.84 -0.68 -12.82
C MET A 118 26.33 -0.49 -12.98
N PHE A 119 25.80 0.69 -12.64
CA PHE A 119 24.35 0.93 -12.54
C PHE A 119 23.85 2.00 -13.53
N GLY A 120 24.73 2.53 -14.36
CA GLY A 120 24.42 3.56 -15.35
C GLY A 120 24.34 4.97 -14.77
N ASN A 121 24.28 5.94 -15.69
CA ASN A 121 24.28 7.37 -15.38
C ASN A 121 23.04 7.84 -14.60
N TYR A 122 21.93 7.11 -14.68
CA TYR A 122 20.68 7.45 -14.02
C TYR A 122 20.71 7.11 -12.51
N ILE A 123 21.20 5.93 -12.13
CA ILE A 123 21.38 5.54 -10.73
C ILE A 123 22.48 6.35 -10.06
N HIS A 124 23.54 6.67 -10.82
CA HIS A 124 24.52 7.64 -10.36
C HIS A 124 23.88 8.98 -10.03
N ARG A 125 23.02 9.53 -10.91
CA ARG A 125 22.24 10.73 -10.62
C ARG A 125 21.32 10.56 -9.41
N ILE A 126 20.88 9.36 -9.07
CA ILE A 126 20.05 9.17 -7.88
C ILE A 126 20.87 9.23 -6.59
N ILE A 127 22.05 8.60 -6.58
CA ILE A 127 22.92 8.50 -5.41
C ILE A 127 23.77 9.76 -5.21
N PHE A 128 24.23 10.37 -6.30
CA PHE A 128 25.17 11.50 -6.31
C PHE A 128 24.61 12.76 -7.00
N GLY A 129 23.39 12.71 -7.54
CA GLY A 129 22.73 13.87 -8.15
C GLY A 129 21.82 14.65 -7.19
N PRO A 130 21.07 15.64 -7.70
CA PRO A 130 20.40 16.66 -6.88
C PRO A 130 19.30 16.11 -5.96
N SER A 131 19.00 16.85 -4.88
CA SER A 131 18.16 16.49 -3.72
C SER A 131 16.81 15.75 -3.96
N ARG A 132 16.22 15.83 -5.15
CA ARG A 132 14.96 15.13 -5.48
C ARG A 132 15.13 13.61 -5.51
N SER A 133 16.27 13.12 -5.96
CA SER A 133 16.52 11.68 -6.06
C SER A 133 16.84 11.04 -4.72
N SER A 134 17.53 11.76 -3.84
CA SER A 134 17.75 11.34 -2.44
C SER A 134 16.44 11.32 -1.66
N ARG A 135 15.54 12.28 -1.90
CA ARG A 135 14.19 12.32 -1.30
C ARG A 135 13.33 11.12 -1.70
N LEU A 136 13.34 10.73 -2.98
CA LEU A 136 12.64 9.52 -3.45
C LEU A 136 13.24 8.25 -2.82
N ALA A 137 14.57 8.13 -2.80
CA ALA A 137 15.23 6.98 -2.19
C ALA A 137 14.90 6.85 -0.69
N LYS A 138 14.85 7.97 0.04
CA LYS A 138 14.43 7.97 1.45
C LYS A 138 12.95 7.60 1.62
N LYS A 139 12.08 8.04 0.69
CA LYS A 139 10.65 7.66 0.68
C LYS A 139 10.48 6.15 0.52
N VAL A 140 11.17 5.57 -0.46
CA VAL A 140 11.19 4.11 -0.72
C VAL A 140 11.70 3.37 0.51
N GLN A 141 12.81 3.83 1.09
CA GLN A 141 13.39 3.21 2.28
C GLN A 141 12.44 3.22 3.48
N ASN A 142 11.89 4.40 3.82
CA ASN A 142 10.96 4.54 4.94
C ASN A 142 9.75 3.61 4.78
N LEU A 143 9.18 3.54 3.58
CA LEU A 143 8.02 2.70 3.32
C LEU A 143 8.36 1.21 3.37
N ARG A 144 9.51 0.79 2.83
CA ARG A 144 10.02 -0.59 2.97
C ARG A 144 10.17 -0.99 4.44
N ASP A 145 10.79 -0.11 5.24
CA ASP A 145 11.02 -0.37 6.67
C ASP A 145 9.68 -0.45 7.43
N THR A 146 8.72 0.42 7.10
CA THR A 146 7.36 0.36 7.64
C THR A 146 6.66 -0.95 7.29
N ILE A 147 6.63 -1.34 6.00
CA ILE A 147 6.01 -2.59 5.54
C ILE A 147 6.59 -3.79 6.30
N ASN A 148 7.92 -3.84 6.41
CA ASN A 148 8.61 -4.92 7.13
C ASN A 148 8.34 -4.93 8.63
N GLY A 149 8.12 -3.76 9.23
CA GLY A 149 7.83 -3.64 10.66
C GLY A 149 6.38 -3.95 11.05
N ILE A 150 5.42 -3.79 10.12
CA ILE A 150 4.00 -3.98 10.43
C ILE A 150 3.43 -5.29 9.92
N PHE A 151 3.91 -5.79 8.78
CA PHE A 151 3.40 -7.02 8.18
C PHE A 151 4.36 -8.17 8.47
N PRO A 152 3.89 -9.24 9.13
CA PRO A 152 4.71 -10.43 9.34
C PRO A 152 5.04 -11.09 8.00
N TYR A 153 6.06 -11.91 8.01
CA TYR A 153 6.52 -12.65 6.85
C TYR A 153 5.83 -14.02 6.82
N ILE A 154 4.50 -14.03 6.68
CA ILE A 154 3.65 -15.22 6.64
C ILE A 154 2.47 -14.97 5.70
N PHE A 155 1.85 -16.06 5.22
CA PHE A 155 0.54 -15.99 4.60
C PHE A 155 -0.57 -15.91 5.65
N PHE A 156 -1.72 -15.34 5.26
CA PHE A 156 -2.90 -15.11 6.09
C PHE A 156 -2.58 -14.39 7.41
N PRO A 157 -1.98 -13.18 7.36
CA PRO A 157 -1.66 -12.43 8.57
C PRO A 157 -2.94 -11.99 9.31
N ASP A 158 -3.18 -12.57 10.48
CA ASP A 158 -4.24 -12.13 11.39
C ASP A 158 -3.75 -10.97 12.28
N LEU A 159 -3.83 -9.74 11.76
CA LEU A 159 -3.39 -8.56 12.49
C LEU A 159 -4.50 -8.08 13.42
N PRO A 160 -4.17 -7.76 14.68
CA PRO A 160 -5.20 -7.50 15.67
C PRO A 160 -5.86 -6.13 15.44
N VAL A 161 -7.19 -6.14 15.30
CA VAL A 161 -8.00 -4.95 15.03
C VAL A 161 -7.93 -3.91 16.15
N ASN A 162 -7.65 -4.32 17.39
CA ASN A 162 -7.53 -3.42 18.54
C ASN A 162 -6.39 -2.39 18.38
N ARG A 163 -5.34 -2.70 17.60
CA ARG A 163 -4.26 -1.76 17.28
C ARG A 163 -4.66 -0.73 16.23
N PHE A 164 -5.76 -0.95 15.49
CA PHE A 164 -6.26 -0.04 14.47
C PHE A 164 -6.86 1.22 15.11
N THR A 165 -5.99 2.16 15.46
CA THR A 165 -6.31 3.38 16.20
C THR A 165 -5.76 4.62 15.50
N PRO A 166 -6.28 5.82 15.82
CA PRO A 166 -5.71 7.06 15.30
C PRO A 166 -4.24 7.25 15.70
N MET A 167 -3.84 6.74 16.87
CA MET A 167 -2.43 6.70 17.29
C MET A 167 -1.58 5.84 16.34
N PHE A 168 -2.06 4.66 15.95
CA PHE A 168 -1.37 3.81 14.98
C PHE A 168 -1.20 4.53 13.62
N ALA A 169 -2.22 5.26 13.16
CA ALA A 169 -2.10 6.08 11.95
C ALA A 169 -1.02 7.18 12.07
N LYS A 170 -0.92 7.83 13.24
CA LYS A 170 0.14 8.81 13.52
C LYS A 170 1.52 8.15 13.54
N GLN A 171 1.66 6.96 14.11
CA GLN A 171 2.92 6.19 14.13
C GLN A 171 3.35 5.77 12.71
N LEU A 172 2.42 5.28 11.89
CA LEU A 172 2.69 5.00 10.47
C LEU A 172 3.13 6.27 9.75
N HIS A 173 2.45 7.40 9.97
CA HIS A 173 2.84 8.69 9.39
C HIS A 173 4.25 9.12 9.82
N GLN A 174 4.65 8.86 11.08
CA GLN A 174 6.02 9.09 11.55
C GLN A 174 7.05 8.29 10.77
N GLN A 175 6.81 7.00 10.60
CA GLN A 175 7.76 6.13 9.90
C GLN A 175 7.87 6.49 8.40
N VAL A 176 6.74 6.61 7.70
CA VAL A 176 6.77 6.91 6.25
C VAL A 176 7.24 8.34 5.94
N GLY A 177 7.06 9.27 6.87
CA GLY A 177 7.43 10.68 6.73
C GLY A 177 8.80 11.05 7.28
N ASN A 178 9.50 10.14 7.97
CA ASN A 178 10.75 10.45 8.67
C ASN A 178 11.83 11.07 7.78
N GLY A 179 12.28 12.29 8.11
CA GLY A 179 13.25 13.05 7.32
C GLY A 179 12.74 13.54 5.96
N LEU A 180 11.41 13.53 5.73
CA LEU A 180 10.75 13.95 4.49
C LEU A 180 9.64 14.97 4.70
N ILE A 181 9.08 15.04 5.90
CA ILE A 181 7.97 15.87 6.32
C ILE A 181 8.36 16.46 7.68
N ASP A 182 8.07 17.74 7.94
CA ASP A 182 8.49 18.38 9.19
C ASP A 182 7.61 17.93 10.37
N ASN A 183 6.28 18.04 10.24
CA ASN A 183 5.32 17.73 11.29
C ASN A 183 4.84 16.27 11.24
N VAL A 184 5.80 15.33 11.23
CA VAL A 184 5.47 13.90 11.19
C VAL A 184 4.70 13.44 12.43
N GLY A 185 3.72 12.55 12.24
CA GLY A 185 2.83 12.08 13.29
C GLY A 185 1.83 13.09 13.86
N GLN A 186 1.80 14.33 13.35
CA GLN A 186 0.89 15.36 13.84
C GLN A 186 -0.20 15.66 12.82
N TYR A 187 -1.43 15.86 13.28
CA TYR A 187 -2.50 16.34 12.42
C TYR A 187 -2.19 17.74 11.91
N ARG A 188 -2.61 18.03 10.68
CA ARG A 188 -2.45 19.37 10.11
C ARG A 188 -3.30 20.38 10.86
N THR A 189 -2.77 21.58 11.01
CA THR A 189 -3.48 22.76 11.52
C THR A 189 -3.91 23.70 10.40
N GLN A 190 -3.47 23.45 9.16
CA GLN A 190 -3.72 24.29 7.99
C GLN A 190 -4.81 23.67 7.10
N TYR A 191 -5.57 24.54 6.43
CA TYR A 191 -6.48 24.14 5.36
C TYR A 191 -5.68 23.72 4.14
N VAL A 192 -6.10 22.64 3.49
CA VAL A 192 -5.45 22.09 2.30
C VAL A 192 -6.50 21.71 1.28
N MET A 193 -6.12 21.74 0.00
CA MET A 193 -6.97 21.45 -1.16
C MET A 193 -6.27 20.40 -2.03
N ALA A 194 -7.05 19.60 -2.76
CA ALA A 194 -6.52 18.69 -3.76
C ALA A 194 -5.75 19.48 -4.84
N SER A 195 -4.62 18.95 -5.30
CA SER A 195 -3.79 19.66 -6.29
C SER A 195 -4.41 19.76 -7.69
N GLN A 196 -5.39 18.91 -8.00
CA GLN A 196 -5.97 18.78 -9.34
C GLN A 196 -7.47 19.10 -9.40
N ASP A 197 -8.07 19.50 -8.29
CA ASP A 197 -9.50 19.81 -8.21
C ASP A 197 -9.71 20.89 -7.14
N ASN A 198 -10.80 21.68 -7.24
CA ASN A 198 -11.18 22.68 -6.25
C ASN A 198 -11.77 22.05 -4.96
N PHE A 199 -11.32 20.84 -4.65
CA PHE A 199 -11.80 20.03 -3.54
C PHE A 199 -11.05 20.39 -2.25
N VAL A 200 -11.76 21.05 -1.33
CA VAL A 200 -11.23 21.41 -0.01
C VAL A 200 -11.44 20.25 0.95
N TYR A 201 -10.36 19.80 1.57
CA TYR A 201 -10.42 18.73 2.58
C TYR A 201 -11.04 19.24 3.89
N LEU A 202 -11.38 18.31 4.80
CA LEU A 202 -12.03 18.62 6.07
C LEU A 202 -11.32 19.75 6.85
N ALA A 203 -12.08 20.61 7.53
CA ALA A 203 -11.49 21.65 8.37
C ALA A 203 -10.57 21.06 9.47
N PRO A 204 -9.38 21.65 9.73
CA PRO A 204 -8.40 21.12 10.70
C PRO A 204 -8.95 20.83 12.09
N ASN A 205 -9.81 21.72 12.60
CA ASN A 205 -10.44 21.61 13.92
C ASN A 205 -11.40 20.42 14.05
N LEU A 206 -11.81 19.78 12.94
CA LEU A 206 -12.68 18.61 12.94
C LEU A 206 -11.91 17.29 12.79
N ILE A 207 -10.62 17.33 12.44
CA ILE A 207 -9.83 16.13 12.11
C ILE A 207 -9.81 15.15 13.28
N GLU A 208 -9.49 15.63 14.48
CA GLU A 208 -9.30 14.76 15.64
C GLU A 208 -10.58 13.97 15.95
N ASN A 209 -11.72 14.66 16.06
CA ASN A 209 -13.00 14.01 16.31
C ASN A 209 -13.38 13.03 15.18
N LYS A 210 -13.21 13.41 13.91
CA LYS A 210 -13.57 12.54 12.78
C LYS A 210 -12.67 11.31 12.67
N MET A 211 -11.39 11.43 13.00
CA MET A 211 -10.46 10.30 13.07
C MET A 211 -10.87 9.33 14.19
N GLU A 212 -11.19 9.83 15.38
CA GLU A 212 -11.66 8.98 16.48
C GLU A 212 -12.93 8.21 16.11
N VAL A 213 -13.92 8.89 15.52
CA VAL A 213 -15.17 8.25 15.09
C VAL A 213 -14.92 7.22 13.98
N LEU A 214 -14.09 7.53 12.98
CA LEU A 214 -13.80 6.63 11.86
C LEU A 214 -13.13 5.34 12.34
N PHE A 215 -12.05 5.45 13.11
CA PHE A 215 -11.31 4.28 13.58
C PHE A 215 -12.12 3.45 14.57
N ARG A 216 -12.92 4.09 15.42
CA ARG A 216 -13.82 3.36 16.33
C ARG A 216 -14.84 2.52 15.54
N HIS A 217 -15.52 3.08 14.55
CA HIS A 217 -16.45 2.31 13.72
C HIS A 217 -15.74 1.17 12.98
N CYS A 218 -14.55 1.40 12.42
CA CYS A 218 -13.78 0.32 11.80
C CYS A 218 -13.49 -0.81 12.80
N ARG A 219 -13.08 -0.49 14.03
CA ARG A 219 -12.85 -1.53 15.05
C ARG A 219 -14.12 -2.27 15.44
N GLU A 220 -15.23 -1.57 15.58
CA GLU A 220 -16.54 -2.16 15.92
C GLU A 220 -17.00 -3.14 14.82
N GLU A 221 -16.91 -2.76 13.54
CA GLU A 221 -17.31 -3.60 12.42
C GLU A 221 -16.34 -4.78 12.19
N PHE A 222 -15.04 -4.56 12.26
CA PHE A 222 -14.02 -5.60 12.05
C PHE A 222 -13.78 -6.52 13.26
N ALA A 223 -14.39 -6.22 14.42
CA ALA A 223 -14.38 -7.11 15.58
C ALA A 223 -15.48 -8.19 15.52
N LYS A 224 -16.43 -8.07 14.60
CA LYS A 224 -17.49 -9.07 14.40
C LYS A 224 -16.89 -10.39 13.92
N GLU A 225 -17.34 -11.50 14.49
CA GLU A 225 -16.86 -12.84 14.16
C GLU A 225 -17.41 -13.33 12.81
N ASP A 226 -18.62 -12.91 12.47
CA ASP A 226 -19.36 -13.20 11.24
C ASP A 226 -19.10 -12.20 10.11
N LEU A 227 -18.05 -11.38 10.22
CA LEU A 227 -17.68 -10.45 9.16
C LEU A 227 -17.10 -11.24 7.97
N GLU A 228 -17.82 -11.24 6.86
CA GLU A 228 -17.41 -11.91 5.62
C GLU A 228 -16.59 -11.00 4.68
N LEU A 229 -15.91 -11.62 3.71
CA LEU A 229 -15.04 -10.93 2.74
C LEU A 229 -15.76 -9.77 2.03
N GLU A 230 -17.00 -9.99 1.59
CA GLU A 230 -17.79 -8.97 0.89
C GLU A 230 -17.95 -7.70 1.75
N GLU A 231 -18.40 -7.85 2.98
CA GLU A 231 -18.64 -6.73 3.88
C GLU A 231 -17.34 -6.06 4.29
N ALA A 232 -16.30 -6.85 4.58
CA ALA A 232 -14.97 -6.35 4.89
C ALA A 232 -14.43 -5.44 3.77
N VAL A 233 -14.57 -5.86 2.51
CA VAL A 233 -14.17 -5.03 1.35
C VAL A 233 -14.96 -3.73 1.27
N LYS A 234 -16.28 -3.77 1.49
CA LYS A 234 -17.12 -2.57 1.49
C LYS A 234 -16.73 -1.60 2.61
N PHE A 235 -16.53 -2.09 3.83
CA PHE A 235 -16.06 -1.27 4.94
C PHE A 235 -14.65 -0.72 4.70
N GLY A 236 -13.75 -1.52 4.13
CA GLY A 236 -12.41 -1.09 3.74
C GLY A 236 -12.42 0.03 2.70
N ALA A 237 -13.29 -0.06 1.69
CA ALA A 237 -13.50 0.99 0.70
C ALA A 237 -14.05 2.28 1.34
N CYS A 238 -15.04 2.16 2.24
CA CYS A 238 -15.54 3.30 3.01
C CYS A 238 -14.43 3.94 3.86
N PHE A 239 -13.65 3.13 4.58
CA PHE A 239 -12.53 3.61 5.38
C PHE A 239 -11.54 4.41 4.51
N LEU A 240 -11.13 3.85 3.37
CA LEU A 240 -10.17 4.50 2.48
C LEU A 240 -10.69 5.85 1.96
N ALA A 241 -11.95 5.89 1.52
CA ALA A 241 -12.58 7.12 1.04
C ALA A 241 -12.68 8.19 2.14
N HIS A 242 -13.09 7.81 3.36
CA HIS A 242 -13.22 8.73 4.49
C HIS A 242 -11.87 9.23 5.01
N PHE A 243 -10.87 8.36 5.13
CA PHE A 243 -9.54 8.76 5.58
C PHE A 243 -8.92 9.79 4.63
N LEU A 244 -9.04 9.56 3.32
CA LEU A 244 -8.52 10.48 2.31
C LEU A 244 -9.33 11.78 2.19
N PHE A 245 -10.63 11.75 2.52
CA PHE A 245 -11.48 12.93 2.66
C PHE A 245 -11.09 13.79 3.88
N ILE A 246 -10.88 13.15 5.04
CA ILE A 246 -10.40 13.83 6.26
C ILE A 246 -9.03 14.46 6.00
N HIS A 247 -8.16 13.72 5.29
CA HIS A 247 -6.81 14.15 4.92
C HIS A 247 -6.01 14.64 6.15
N PRO A 248 -5.81 13.80 7.17
CA PRO A 248 -5.41 14.25 8.50
C PRO A 248 -4.02 14.90 8.58
N PHE A 249 -3.11 14.58 7.64
CA PHE A 249 -1.71 15.04 7.66
C PHE A 249 -1.41 16.06 6.55
N MET A 250 -0.30 16.79 6.66
CA MET A 250 0.14 17.74 5.61
C MET A 250 0.56 17.06 4.31
N ASN A 251 1.11 15.84 4.37
CA ASN A 251 1.52 15.04 3.21
C ASN A 251 1.56 13.55 3.61
N GLY A 252 1.68 12.63 2.64
CA GLY A 252 1.81 11.20 2.91
C GLY A 252 0.51 10.49 3.26
N ASN A 253 -0.64 11.17 3.18
CA ASN A 253 -1.95 10.58 3.45
C ASN A 253 -2.22 9.34 2.58
N GLY A 254 -1.88 9.37 1.29
CA GLY A 254 -2.04 8.22 0.39
C GLY A 254 -1.26 6.98 0.83
N ARG A 255 0.02 7.15 1.21
CA ARG A 255 0.85 6.06 1.76
C ARG A 255 0.27 5.48 3.04
N VAL A 256 -0.10 6.34 4.00
CA VAL A 256 -0.68 5.88 5.28
C VAL A 256 -2.02 5.19 5.04
N ALA A 257 -2.85 5.71 4.15
CA ALA A 257 -4.16 5.16 3.84
C ALA A 257 -4.07 3.74 3.25
N ARG A 258 -3.13 3.49 2.33
CA ARG A 258 -2.90 2.15 1.75
C ARG A 258 -2.35 1.14 2.76
N LEU A 259 -1.43 1.57 3.64
CA LEU A 259 -0.93 0.73 4.73
C LEU A 259 -2.05 0.37 5.70
N LEU A 260 -2.89 1.33 6.07
CA LEU A 260 -4.04 1.10 6.95
C LEU A 260 -5.09 0.22 6.30
N LEU A 261 -5.42 0.41 5.02
CA LEU A 261 -6.34 -0.47 4.29
C LEU A 261 -5.83 -1.92 4.29
N SER A 262 -4.55 -2.11 3.97
CA SER A 262 -3.93 -3.43 3.98
C SER A 262 -3.88 -4.04 5.38
N TYR A 263 -3.69 -3.24 6.43
CA TYR A 263 -3.76 -3.72 7.81
C TYR A 263 -5.19 -4.16 8.17
N LEU A 264 -6.19 -3.34 7.82
CA LEU A 264 -7.58 -3.57 8.17
C LEU A 264 -8.14 -4.83 7.48
N LEU A 265 -7.73 -5.09 6.23
CA LEU A 265 -8.14 -6.25 5.44
C LEU A 265 -7.24 -7.48 5.62
N SER A 266 -6.29 -7.48 6.56
CA SER A 266 -5.28 -8.53 6.64
C SER A 266 -5.87 -9.93 6.88
N ARG A 267 -6.95 -10.03 7.67
CA ARG A 267 -7.71 -11.26 7.93
C ARG A 267 -8.39 -11.87 6.69
N PHE A 268 -8.56 -11.06 5.65
CA PHE A 268 -9.31 -11.41 4.42
C PHE A 268 -8.39 -11.55 3.20
N THR A 269 -7.08 -11.44 3.40
CA THR A 269 -6.09 -11.44 2.33
C THR A 269 -4.96 -12.40 2.64
N VAL A 270 -4.46 -13.10 1.62
CA VAL A 270 -3.35 -14.04 1.77
C VAL A 270 -2.06 -13.33 2.18
N VAL A 271 -1.86 -12.12 1.66
CA VAL A 271 -0.69 -11.27 1.85
C VAL A 271 -1.16 -9.81 1.93
N PRO A 272 -0.36 -8.87 2.45
CA PRO A 272 -0.76 -7.45 2.56
C PRO A 272 -1.32 -6.91 1.24
N LEU A 273 -2.55 -6.39 1.24
CA LEU A 273 -3.25 -5.95 0.03
C LEU A 273 -2.43 -4.94 -0.77
N SER A 274 -2.03 -5.34 -1.98
CA SER A 274 -1.56 -4.43 -3.02
C SER A 274 -2.70 -4.09 -3.96
N LEU A 275 -2.88 -2.80 -4.26
CA LEU A 275 -3.84 -2.34 -5.27
C LEU A 275 -3.24 -2.36 -6.70
N TYR A 276 -2.09 -3.02 -6.87
CA TYR A 276 -1.38 -3.06 -8.14
C TYR A 276 -2.08 -3.96 -9.15
N SER A 277 -2.61 -3.33 -10.18
CA SER A 277 -3.32 -3.92 -11.31
C SER A 277 -2.60 -3.72 -12.66
N GLY A 278 -1.34 -3.27 -12.65
CA GLY A 278 -0.52 -3.04 -13.85
C GLY A 278 -0.25 -1.55 -14.14
N THR A 279 -0.08 -1.21 -15.42
CA THR A 279 0.33 0.15 -15.84
C THR A 279 -0.75 1.22 -15.61
N LYS A 280 -2.04 0.84 -15.67
CA LYS A 280 -3.17 1.76 -15.48
C LYS A 280 -3.63 1.89 -14.02
N THR A 281 -2.95 1.24 -13.06
CA THR A 281 -3.39 1.21 -11.65
C THR A 281 -3.66 2.58 -11.07
N ARG A 282 -2.74 3.53 -11.27
CA ARG A 282 -2.85 4.88 -10.74
C ARG A 282 -4.13 5.56 -11.22
N ASP A 283 -4.36 5.53 -12.53
CA ASP A 283 -5.51 6.19 -13.14
C ASP A 283 -6.82 5.55 -12.67
N VAL A 284 -6.83 4.22 -12.60
CA VAL A 284 -8.01 3.48 -12.15
C VAL A 284 -8.34 3.83 -10.70
N TYR A 285 -7.34 3.73 -9.82
CA TYR A 285 -7.46 4.05 -8.40
C TYR A 285 -7.94 5.48 -8.15
N LEU A 286 -7.34 6.46 -8.83
CA LEU A 286 -7.72 7.86 -8.67
C LEU A 286 -9.15 8.14 -9.16
N GLN A 287 -9.59 7.49 -10.24
CA GLN A 287 -10.96 7.62 -10.72
C GLN A 287 -11.97 6.95 -9.76
N CYS A 288 -11.67 5.76 -9.21
CA CYS A 288 -12.51 5.16 -8.16
C CYS A 288 -12.65 6.08 -6.93
N LEU A 289 -11.58 6.75 -6.52
CA LEU A 289 -11.63 7.72 -5.42
C LEU A 289 -12.48 8.95 -5.76
N ARG A 290 -12.36 9.48 -6.99
CA ARG A 290 -13.19 10.61 -7.45
C ARG A 290 -14.67 10.25 -7.42
N GLU A 291 -15.04 9.05 -7.87
CA GLU A 291 -16.42 8.57 -7.83
C GLU A 291 -16.93 8.38 -6.40
N ALA A 292 -16.11 7.82 -5.52
CA ALA A 292 -16.46 7.65 -4.10
C ALA A 292 -16.75 8.98 -3.39
N GLN A 293 -16.03 10.05 -3.78
CA GLN A 293 -16.15 11.38 -3.19
C GLN A 293 -17.08 12.32 -3.99
N TRP A 294 -17.74 11.82 -5.04
CA TRP A 294 -18.52 12.62 -5.98
C TRP A 294 -19.65 13.42 -5.32
N PHE A 295 -20.36 12.79 -4.38
CA PHE A 295 -21.46 13.44 -3.64
C PHE A 295 -20.96 14.44 -2.58
N ARG A 296 -19.64 14.60 -2.41
CA ARG A 296 -18.92 15.54 -1.53
C ARG A 296 -19.27 15.51 -0.05
N GLU A 297 -20.29 14.76 0.35
CA GLU A 297 -20.72 14.60 1.74
C GLU A 297 -20.86 13.11 2.12
N PRO A 298 -20.33 12.69 3.28
CA PRO A 298 -20.59 11.38 3.87
C PRO A 298 -22.09 11.13 4.15
N PRO A 299 -22.53 9.86 4.18
CA PRO A 299 -21.73 8.65 4.02
C PRO A 299 -21.42 8.35 2.55
N PHE A 300 -20.15 8.03 2.26
CA PHE A 300 -19.72 7.65 0.92
C PHE A 300 -20.21 6.25 0.54
N ARG A 301 -20.54 6.08 -0.75
CA ARG A 301 -20.90 4.80 -1.38
C ARG A 301 -19.84 4.43 -2.43
N PRO A 302 -18.66 3.95 -2.00
CA PRO A 302 -17.50 3.78 -2.87
C PRO A 302 -17.57 2.48 -3.68
N SER A 303 -18.64 2.26 -4.45
CA SER A 303 -18.91 1.03 -5.21
C SER A 303 -17.76 0.63 -6.13
N ALA A 304 -17.26 1.58 -6.93
CA ALA A 304 -16.14 1.33 -7.84
C ALA A 304 -14.86 0.99 -7.07
N LEU A 305 -14.58 1.69 -5.98
CA LEU A 305 -13.40 1.40 -5.16
C LEU A 305 -13.49 0.02 -4.49
N ALA A 306 -14.68 -0.37 -4.01
CA ALA A 306 -14.91 -1.70 -3.44
C ALA A 306 -14.70 -2.79 -4.49
N SER A 307 -15.24 -2.63 -5.71
CA SER A 307 -15.01 -3.57 -6.83
C SER A 307 -13.53 -3.67 -7.17
N PHE A 308 -12.83 -2.54 -7.20
CA PHE A 308 -11.39 -2.51 -7.49
C PHE A 308 -10.57 -3.22 -6.40
N ILE A 309 -10.92 -3.03 -5.12
CA ILE A 309 -10.27 -3.74 -4.01
C ILE A 309 -10.50 -5.26 -4.14
N LEU A 310 -11.75 -5.70 -4.32
CA LEU A 310 -12.10 -7.12 -4.45
C LEU A 310 -11.34 -7.79 -5.60
N GLU A 311 -11.27 -7.14 -6.76
CA GLU A 311 -10.51 -7.64 -7.90
C GLU A 311 -9.00 -7.78 -7.61
N ASN A 312 -8.41 -6.86 -6.86
CA ASN A 312 -6.99 -6.94 -6.53
C ASN A 312 -6.72 -8.04 -5.49
N ILE A 313 -7.64 -8.31 -4.56
CA ILE A 313 -7.57 -9.47 -3.68
C ILE A 313 -7.60 -10.75 -4.52
N TYR A 314 -8.58 -10.89 -5.42
CA TYR A 314 -8.70 -12.02 -6.33
C TYR A 314 -7.45 -12.23 -7.21
N LYS A 315 -6.96 -11.17 -7.85
CA LYS A 315 -5.74 -11.21 -8.68
C LYS A 315 -4.51 -11.63 -7.87
N THR A 316 -4.42 -11.18 -6.62
CA THR A 316 -3.33 -11.59 -5.73
C THR A 316 -3.40 -13.08 -5.45
N SER A 317 -4.57 -13.62 -5.11
CA SER A 317 -4.77 -15.06 -4.89
C SER A 317 -4.44 -15.88 -6.14
N ILE A 318 -4.89 -15.47 -7.34
CA ILE A 318 -4.52 -16.15 -8.59
C ILE A 318 -3.00 -16.17 -8.78
N ASN A 319 -2.36 -15.02 -8.58
CA ASN A 319 -0.91 -14.92 -8.78
C ASN A 319 -0.14 -15.82 -7.82
N ILE A 320 -0.62 -16.01 -6.59
CA ILE A 320 -0.04 -16.95 -5.63
C ILE A 320 -0.20 -18.37 -6.17
N CYS A 321 -1.42 -18.80 -6.50
CA CYS A 321 -1.65 -20.14 -7.05
C CYS A 321 -0.81 -20.41 -8.31
N ALA A 322 -0.71 -19.44 -9.21
CA ALA A 322 0.05 -19.58 -10.44
C ALA A 322 1.56 -19.63 -10.22
N VAL A 323 2.10 -18.80 -9.31
CA VAL A 323 3.54 -18.83 -8.98
C VAL A 323 3.89 -20.10 -8.21
N MET A 324 2.97 -20.59 -7.38
CA MET A 324 3.18 -21.76 -6.54
C MET A 324 2.73 -23.08 -7.15
N ASP A 325 2.27 -23.07 -8.40
CA ASP A 325 1.76 -24.27 -9.08
C ASP A 325 0.71 -25.03 -8.24
N ILE A 326 -0.11 -24.29 -7.50
CA ILE A 326 -1.16 -24.87 -6.66
C ILE A 326 -2.29 -25.37 -7.55
N ASP A 327 -2.57 -26.66 -7.47
CA ASP A 327 -3.68 -27.27 -8.20
C ASP A 327 -5.02 -26.73 -7.70
N ILE A 328 -5.74 -26.08 -8.61
CA ILE A 328 -7.04 -25.45 -8.36
C ILE A 328 -8.18 -26.30 -8.94
N GLN A 329 -7.91 -27.49 -9.49
CA GLN A 329 -8.91 -28.33 -10.16
C GLN A 329 -9.60 -29.33 -9.22
N ASN A 330 -9.12 -29.50 -7.98
CA ASN A 330 -9.57 -30.58 -7.08
C ASN A 330 -10.41 -30.14 -5.86
N ASP A 331 -10.89 -28.89 -5.80
CA ASP A 331 -11.73 -28.36 -4.71
C ASP A 331 -13.11 -27.87 -5.16
#